data_AF-A0A960UIJ4-F1
#
_entry.id   AF-A0A960UIJ4-F1
#
_cell.length_a   1.000
_cell.length_b   1.000
_cell.length_c   1.000
_cell.angle_alpha   90.00
_cell.angle_beta   90.00
_cell.angle_gamma   90.00
#
_symmetry.space_group_name_H-M   'P 1'
#
loop_
_entity.id
_entity.type
_entity.pdbx_description
1 polymer ?
#
loop_
_entity_poly.entity_id
_entity_poly.type
_entity_poly.pdbx_seq_one_letter_code
_entity_poly.pdbx_strand_id
1 'polypeptide(L)'
;MKRTARELSEPLLHRGFDSLGPSEQRVLRRIAERLHISRNVRAEQEASLTLGQRLADRIAAFGGSWTFILFFLGVLLVWIVANSLLLLRHGRAFDPYPYILLNLVLSMLAALQAPVIMMSQNRQAAKDRLDAAHDYEVNLKAELEIMALHQKLDALTALLAAREPGAATEEP
;
A
#
# COMPACT_ATOMS: atom_id res chain seq x y z
N MET A 1 -11.43 -3.49 16.13
CA MET A 1 -9.97 -3.36 16.35
C MET A 1 -9.58 -2.93 17.77
N LYS A 2 -10.14 -1.87 18.40
CA LYS A 2 -9.73 -1.46 19.77
C LYS A 2 -10.10 -2.44 20.90
N ARG A 3 -11.15 -3.26 20.76
CA ARG A 3 -11.56 -4.24 21.79
C ARG A 3 -10.68 -5.49 21.82
N THR A 4 -10.33 -6.00 20.64
CA THR A 4 -9.53 -7.23 20.48
C THR A 4 -8.11 -7.11 21.01
N ALA A 5 -7.47 -5.93 20.84
CA ALA A 5 -6.15 -5.67 21.40
C ALA A 5 -6.18 -5.59 22.95
N ARG A 6 -7.30 -5.15 23.54
CA ARG A 6 -7.47 -5.04 24.99
C ARG A 6 -7.75 -6.41 25.63
N GLU A 7 -8.60 -7.22 25.01
CA GLU A 7 -8.94 -8.58 25.45
C GLU A 7 -7.76 -9.55 25.36
N LEU A 8 -6.88 -9.40 24.36
CA LEU A 8 -5.62 -10.17 24.29
C LEU A 8 -4.53 -9.62 25.22
N SER A 9 -4.59 -8.33 25.56
CA SER A 9 -3.60 -7.72 26.45
C SER A 9 -3.76 -8.11 27.91
N GLU A 10 -4.97 -8.32 28.42
CA GLU A 10 -5.20 -8.63 29.85
C GLU A 10 -4.55 -9.94 30.32
N PRO A 11 -4.67 -11.07 29.59
CA PRO A 11 -4.03 -12.33 29.98
C PRO A 11 -2.51 -12.34 29.74
N LEU A 12 -2.03 -11.64 28.70
CA LEU A 12 -0.61 -11.57 28.34
C LEU A 12 0.17 -10.56 29.19
N LEU A 13 -0.45 -9.44 29.61
CA LEU A 13 0.12 -8.48 30.56
C LEU A 13 0.29 -9.10 31.94
N HIS A 14 -0.62 -9.98 32.36
CA HIS A 14 -0.54 -10.66 33.65
C HIS A 14 0.53 -11.75 33.74
N ARG A 15 1.04 -12.25 32.60
CA ARG A 15 2.11 -13.26 32.58
C ARG A 15 3.52 -12.67 32.69
N GLY A 16 3.68 -11.37 32.50
CA GLY A 16 4.99 -10.70 32.55
C GLY A 16 5.87 -11.08 31.36
N PHE A 17 6.63 -10.12 30.84
CA PHE A 17 7.54 -10.33 29.71
C PHE A 17 8.53 -11.50 29.96
N ASP A 18 8.85 -11.73 31.24
CA ASP A 18 9.82 -12.71 31.72
C ASP A 18 9.32 -14.17 31.68
N SER A 19 8.02 -14.43 31.53
CA SER A 19 7.49 -15.80 31.43
C SER A 19 7.48 -16.36 30.00
N LEU A 20 7.81 -15.52 29.01
CA LEU A 20 7.88 -15.89 27.60
C LEU A 20 9.23 -16.54 27.31
N GLY A 21 9.25 -17.55 26.44
CA GLY A 21 10.50 -18.15 26.00
C GLY A 21 11.42 -17.12 25.31
N PRO A 22 12.74 -17.33 25.31
CA PRO A 22 13.70 -16.38 24.72
C PRO A 22 13.45 -16.11 23.22
N SER A 23 12.79 -17.02 22.51
CA SER A 23 12.36 -16.81 21.12
C SER A 23 11.15 -15.87 21.00
N GLU A 24 10.14 -16.01 21.87
CA GLU A 24 8.94 -15.18 21.89
C GLU A 24 9.26 -13.73 22.29
N GLN A 25 10.13 -13.54 23.30
CA GLN A 25 10.61 -12.21 23.71
C GLN A 25 11.35 -11.48 22.57
N ARG A 26 12.18 -12.19 21.81
CA ARG A 26 12.90 -11.62 20.66
C ARG A 26 11.96 -11.19 19.53
N VAL A 27 10.84 -11.88 19.36
CA VAL A 27 9.85 -11.54 18.35
C VAL A 27 8.99 -10.35 18.82
N LEU A 28 8.51 -10.39 20.06
CA LEU A 28 7.77 -9.27 20.67
C LEU A 28 8.57 -7.97 20.70
N ARG A 29 9.87 -8.03 20.99
CA ARG A 29 10.75 -6.85 20.97
C ARG A 29 10.92 -6.29 19.55
N ARG A 30 11.06 -7.15 18.54
CA ARG A 30 11.10 -6.74 17.12
C ARG A 30 9.78 -6.11 16.66
N ILE A 31 8.65 -6.66 17.12
CA ILE A 31 7.31 -6.10 16.86
C ILE A 31 7.18 -4.72 17.51
N ALA A 32 7.55 -4.58 18.77
CA ALA A 32 7.43 -3.32 19.51
C ALA A 32 8.33 -2.19 18.94
N GLU A 33 9.57 -2.51 18.57
CA GLU A 33 10.50 -1.54 17.97
C GLU A 33 10.01 -1.05 16.59
N ARG A 34 9.43 -1.94 15.75
CA ARG A 34 8.91 -1.55 14.42
C ARG A 34 7.53 -0.89 14.44
N LEU A 35 6.64 -1.28 15.35
CA LEU A 35 5.33 -0.64 15.53
C LEU A 35 5.46 0.86 15.82
N HIS A 36 6.48 1.25 16.60
CA HIS A 36 6.76 2.67 16.86
C HIS A 36 7.21 3.42 15.60
N ILE A 37 8.03 2.80 14.75
CA ILE A 37 8.55 3.41 13.52
C ILE A 37 7.44 3.58 12.48
N SER A 38 6.61 2.55 12.26
CA SER A 38 5.50 2.58 11.30
C SER A 38 4.44 3.63 11.66
N ARG A 39 4.10 3.77 12.95
CA ARG A 39 3.10 4.75 13.42
C ARG A 39 3.56 6.20 13.22
N ASN A 40 4.84 6.50 13.42
CA ASN A 40 5.38 7.84 13.18
C ASN A 40 5.31 8.22 11.69
N VAL A 41 5.64 7.30 10.78
CA VAL A 41 5.59 7.57 9.34
C VAL A 41 4.15 7.77 8.84
N ARG A 42 3.18 6.98 9.32
CA ARG A 42 1.76 7.16 8.96
C ARG A 42 1.18 8.50 9.44
N ALA A 43 1.49 8.89 10.67
CA ALA A 43 0.99 10.14 11.25
C ALA A 43 1.55 11.39 10.54
N GLU A 44 2.80 11.35 10.08
CA GLU A 44 3.40 12.44 9.31
C GLU A 44 2.83 12.54 7.87
N GLN A 45 2.43 11.42 7.27
CA GLN A 45 1.87 11.39 5.91
C GLN A 45 0.41 11.85 5.83
N GLU A 46 -0.44 11.54 6.82
CA GLU A 46 -1.83 12.02 6.84
C GLU A 46 -1.96 13.52 7.15
N ALA A 47 -0.99 14.10 7.87
CA ALA A 47 -1.04 15.48 8.32
C ALA A 47 -0.77 16.53 7.22
N SER A 48 -0.35 16.12 6.00
CA SER A 48 0.16 17.07 5.00
C SER A 48 -0.36 16.87 3.56
N LEU A 49 -1.60 16.43 3.38
CA LEU A 49 -2.23 16.46 2.04
C LEU A 49 -2.58 17.90 1.63
N THR A 50 -1.63 18.57 0.98
CA THR A 50 -1.84 19.90 0.39
C THR A 50 -2.83 19.84 -0.79
N LEU A 51 -3.50 20.95 -1.10
CA LEU A 51 -4.45 21.03 -2.23
C LEU A 51 -3.81 20.63 -3.56
N GLY A 52 -2.53 20.95 -3.76
CA GLY A 52 -1.77 20.58 -4.97
C GLY A 52 -1.59 19.07 -5.12
N GLN A 53 -1.38 18.34 -4.03
CA GLN A 53 -1.25 16.88 -4.06
C GLN A 53 -2.58 16.20 -4.42
N ARG A 54 -3.71 16.70 -3.90
CA ARG A 54 -5.04 16.20 -4.26
C ARG A 54 -5.38 16.43 -5.75
N LEU A 55 -4.97 17.58 -6.29
CA LEU A 55 -5.14 17.87 -7.72
C LEU A 55 -4.25 16.97 -8.58
N ALA A 56 -2.98 16.78 -8.18
CA ALA A 56 -2.06 15.88 -8.87
C ALA A 56 -2.55 14.42 -8.87
N ASP A 57 -3.12 13.94 -7.76
CA ASP A 57 -3.77 12.62 -7.67
C ASP A 57 -4.87 12.44 -8.73
N ARG A 58 -5.76 13.43 -8.86
CA ARG A 58 -6.84 13.38 -9.86
C ARG A 58 -6.32 13.43 -11.29
N ILE A 59 -5.32 14.28 -11.54
CA ILE A 59 -4.69 14.39 -12.87
C ILE A 59 -3.99 13.08 -13.24
N ALA A 60 -3.26 12.45 -12.31
CA ALA A 60 -2.58 11.19 -12.55
C ALA A 60 -3.56 10.03 -12.79
N ALA A 61 -4.64 9.95 -12.00
CA ALA A 61 -5.69 8.94 -12.20
C ALA A 61 -6.42 9.14 -13.55
N PHE A 62 -6.66 10.38 -13.96
CA PHE A 62 -7.30 10.70 -15.23
C PHE A 62 -6.38 10.42 -16.43
N GLY A 63 -5.10 10.77 -16.34
CA GLY A 63 -4.11 10.59 -17.39
C GLY A 63 -3.81 9.13 -17.75
N GLY A 64 -4.12 8.17 -16.86
CA GLY A 64 -3.95 6.73 -17.10
C GLY A 64 -5.11 6.03 -17.82
N SER A 65 -6.20 6.73 -18.14
CA SER A 65 -7.39 6.13 -18.74
C SER A 65 -7.36 6.17 -20.28
N TRP A 66 -7.90 5.12 -20.92
CA TRP A 66 -8.16 5.10 -22.36
C TRP A 66 -9.09 6.23 -22.82
N THR A 67 -9.99 6.68 -21.95
CA THR A 67 -10.89 7.81 -22.24
C THR A 67 -10.14 9.13 -22.38
N PHE A 68 -9.01 9.31 -21.68
CA PHE A 68 -8.19 10.51 -21.78
C PHE A 68 -7.54 10.61 -23.16
N ILE A 69 -6.99 9.49 -23.66
CA ILE A 69 -6.37 9.43 -24.99
C ILE A 69 -7.37 9.80 -26.08
N LEU A 70 -8.58 9.22 -26.03
CA LEU A 70 -9.65 9.52 -26.99
C LEU A 70 -10.13 10.97 -26.93
N PHE A 71 -10.28 11.51 -25.72
CA PHE A 71 -10.62 12.92 -25.53
C PHE A 71 -9.56 13.84 -26.15
N PHE A 72 -8.28 13.56 -25.90
CA PHE A 72 -7.16 14.36 -26.38
C PHE A 72 -7.07 14.34 -27.92
N LEU A 73 -7.29 13.16 -28.53
CA LEU A 73 -7.40 13.02 -29.98
C LEU A 73 -8.57 13.82 -30.55
N GLY A 74 -9.72 13.81 -29.87
CA GLY A 74 -10.89 14.62 -30.24
C GLY A 74 -10.60 16.12 -30.21
N VAL A 75 -9.94 16.62 -29.16
CA VAL A 75 -9.52 18.03 -29.05
C VAL A 75 -8.58 18.40 -30.20
N LEU A 76 -7.62 17.52 -30.53
CA LEU A 76 -6.71 17.73 -31.66
C LEU A 76 -7.46 17.86 -32.99
N LEU A 77 -8.39 16.94 -33.25
CA LEU A 77 -9.21 16.97 -34.46
C LEU A 77 -10.07 18.22 -34.54
N VAL A 78 -10.71 18.61 -33.44
CA VAL A 78 -11.51 19.85 -33.36
C VAL A 78 -10.64 21.07 -33.64
N TRP A 79 -9.43 21.14 -33.09
CA TRP A 79 -8.50 22.25 -33.34
C TRP A 79 -8.09 22.36 -34.81
N ILE A 80 -7.73 21.23 -35.43
CA ILE A 80 -7.35 21.15 -36.84
C ILE A 80 -8.53 21.57 -37.73
N VAL A 81 -9.73 21.03 -37.47
CA VAL A 81 -10.95 21.37 -38.23
C VAL A 81 -11.31 22.84 -38.06
N ALA A 82 -11.29 23.36 -36.83
CA ALA A 82 -11.59 24.77 -36.56
C ALA A 82 -10.62 25.70 -37.30
N ASN A 83 -9.32 25.44 -37.25
CA ASN A 83 -8.33 26.25 -37.96
C ASN A 83 -8.44 26.13 -39.48
N SER A 84 -8.71 24.93 -40.00
CA SER A 84 -8.93 24.70 -41.43
C SER A 84 -10.18 25.44 -41.92
N LEU A 85 -11.29 25.38 -41.18
CA LEU A 85 -12.52 26.11 -41.50
C LEU A 85 -12.35 27.63 -41.41
N LEU A 86 -11.59 28.12 -40.42
CA LEU A 86 -11.27 29.54 -40.31
C LEU A 86 -10.48 30.02 -41.53
N LEU A 87 -9.48 29.23 -41.94
CA LEU A 87 -8.66 29.51 -43.13
C LEU A 87 -9.52 29.53 -44.41
N LEU A 88 -10.38 28.52 -44.60
CA LEU A 88 -11.25 28.42 -45.79
C LEU A 88 -12.31 29.52 -45.85
N ARG A 89 -12.90 29.93 -44.70
CA ARG A 89 -13.98 30.92 -44.67
C ARG A 89 -13.51 32.37 -44.62
N HIS A 90 -12.41 32.66 -43.93
CA HIS A 90 -11.97 34.03 -43.62
C HIS A 90 -10.60 34.38 -44.23
N GLY A 91 -9.95 33.43 -44.93
CA GLY A 91 -8.63 33.63 -45.52
C GLY A 91 -7.49 33.81 -44.51
N ARG A 92 -7.78 33.63 -43.22
CA ARG A 92 -6.82 33.74 -42.11
C ARG A 92 -7.08 32.60 -41.13
N ALA A 93 -6.03 31.87 -40.75
CA ALA A 93 -6.08 30.90 -39.67
C ALA A 93 -5.52 31.52 -38.39
N PHE A 94 -6.02 31.07 -37.24
CA PHE A 94 -5.46 31.43 -35.94
C PHE A 94 -4.11 30.74 -35.70
N ASP A 95 -4.01 29.47 -36.10
CA ASP A 95 -2.81 28.62 -36.05
C ASP A 95 -2.70 27.85 -37.39
N PRO A 96 -2.09 28.44 -38.43
CA PRO A 96 -1.92 27.78 -39.73
C PRO A 96 -0.99 26.57 -39.64
N TYR A 97 -1.17 25.60 -40.53
CA TYR A 97 -0.20 24.50 -40.70
C TYR A 97 1.22 25.08 -40.88
N PRO A 98 2.21 24.69 -40.05
CA PRO A 98 2.35 23.43 -39.29
C PRO A 98 1.90 23.44 -37.81
N TYR A 99 0.98 24.31 -37.38
CA TYR A 99 0.38 24.37 -36.03
C TYR A 99 1.39 24.61 -34.90
N ILE A 100 2.09 25.75 -34.93
CA ILE A 100 3.14 26.09 -33.97
C ILE A 100 2.59 26.28 -32.56
N LEU A 101 1.40 26.89 -32.41
CA LEU A 101 0.81 27.12 -31.10
C LEU A 101 0.34 25.82 -30.47
N LEU A 102 -0.31 24.95 -31.25
CA LEU A 102 -0.69 23.61 -30.80
C LEU A 102 0.56 22.85 -30.32
N ASN A 103 1.61 22.80 -31.14
CA ASN A 103 2.84 22.09 -30.81
C ASN A 103 3.49 22.63 -29.52
N LEU A 104 3.54 23.96 -29.35
CA LEU A 104 4.08 24.58 -28.12
C LEU A 104 3.32 24.12 -26.87
N VAL A 105 1.99 24.16 -26.91
CA VAL A 105 1.14 23.74 -25.79
C VAL A 105 1.34 22.25 -25.49
N LEU A 106 1.36 21.40 -26.52
CA LEU A 106 1.59 19.96 -26.37
C LEU A 106 2.95 19.65 -25.75
N SER A 107 4.02 20.31 -26.22
CA SER A 107 5.36 20.14 -25.67
C SER A 107 5.44 20.58 -24.21
N MET A 108 4.80 21.69 -23.84
CA MET A 108 4.72 22.13 -22.45
C MET A 108 3.94 21.12 -21.58
N LEU A 109 2.82 20.61 -22.08
CA LEU A 109 2.02 19.62 -21.37
C LEU A 109 2.82 18.33 -21.13
N ALA A 110 3.52 17.85 -22.16
CA ALA A 110 4.36 16.66 -22.09
C ALA A 110 5.55 16.85 -21.14
N ALA A 111 6.19 18.02 -21.14
CA ALA A 111 7.28 18.33 -20.21
C ALA A 111 6.84 18.27 -18.73
N LEU A 112 5.59 18.67 -18.44
CA LEU A 112 5.03 18.60 -17.10
C LEU A 112 4.50 17.19 -16.73
N GLN A 113 4.31 16.29 -17.68
CA GLN A 113 3.81 14.93 -17.40
C GLN A 113 4.78 14.12 -16.55
N ALA A 114 6.07 14.08 -16.88
CA ALA A 114 7.03 13.21 -16.18
C ALA A 114 7.15 13.55 -14.67
N PRO A 115 7.26 14.82 -14.24
CA PRO A 115 7.25 15.17 -12.82
C PRO A 115 5.94 14.83 -12.12
N VAL A 116 4.78 15.07 -12.75
CA VAL A 116 3.46 14.75 -12.16
C VAL A 116 3.29 13.24 -11.97
N ILE A 117 3.69 12.46 -12.99
CA ILE A 117 3.72 11.00 -12.92
C ILE A 117 4.66 10.55 -11.78
N MET A 118 5.87 11.11 -11.71
CA MET A 118 6.85 10.77 -10.67
C MET A 118 6.34 11.11 -9.26
N MET A 119 5.66 12.24 -9.08
CA MET A 119 5.02 12.60 -7.81
C MET A 119 3.89 11.63 -7.44
N SER A 120 3.10 11.17 -8.42
CA SER A 120 2.07 10.17 -8.19
C SER A 120 2.66 8.81 -7.85
N GLN A 121 3.73 8.40 -8.54
CA GLN A 121 4.46 7.16 -8.28
C GLN A 121 5.11 7.18 -6.89
N ASN A 122 5.75 8.28 -6.49
CA ASN A 122 6.39 8.39 -5.17
C ASN A 122 5.36 8.24 -4.03
N ARG A 123 4.15 8.78 -4.21
CA ARG A 123 3.05 8.61 -3.26
C ARG A 123 2.49 7.20 -3.25
N GLN A 124 2.32 6.56 -4.40
CA GLN A 124 1.87 5.17 -4.46
C GLN A 124 2.89 4.23 -3.80
N ALA A 125 4.18 4.39 -4.10
CA ALA A 125 5.26 3.62 -3.49
C ALA A 125 5.32 3.79 -1.95
N ALA A 126 4.96 4.98 -1.44
CA ALA A 126 4.87 5.20 0.00
C ALA A 126 3.71 4.41 0.64
N LYS A 127 2.55 4.34 -0.02
CA LYS A 127 1.42 3.49 0.43
C LYS A 127 1.79 2.01 0.35
N ASP A 128 2.35 1.56 -0.77
CA ASP A 128 2.75 0.17 -0.97
C ASP A 128 3.77 -0.29 0.10
N ARG A 129 4.68 0.59 0.52
CA ARG A 129 5.61 0.32 1.64
C ARG A 129 4.90 0.14 2.99
N LEU A 130 3.86 0.92 3.26
CA LEU A 130 3.08 0.79 4.49
C LEU A 130 2.27 -0.50 4.50
N ASP A 131 1.66 -0.85 3.37
CA ASP A 131 0.88 -2.08 3.23
C ASP A 131 1.81 -3.31 3.36
N ALA A 132 2.98 -3.29 2.72
CA ALA A 132 3.98 -4.34 2.88
C ALA A 132 4.49 -4.48 4.32
N ALA A 133 4.65 -3.37 5.05
CA ALA A 133 5.02 -3.41 6.47
C ALA A 133 3.91 -4.04 7.33
N HIS A 134 2.64 -3.75 7.01
CA HIS A 134 1.50 -4.35 7.70
C HIS A 134 1.39 -5.85 7.42
N ASP A 135 1.54 -6.27 6.17
CA ASP A 135 1.52 -7.69 5.77
C ASP A 135 2.61 -8.48 6.49
N TYR A 136 3.79 -7.88 6.64
CA TYR A 136 4.89 -8.47 7.41
C TYR A 136 4.52 -8.66 8.90
N GLU A 137 3.88 -7.67 9.53
CA GLU A 137 3.42 -7.78 10.91
C GLU A 137 2.37 -8.88 11.08
N VAL A 138 1.43 -8.99 10.14
CA VAL A 138 0.42 -10.05 10.13
C VAL A 138 1.07 -11.42 9.99
N ASN A 139 2.04 -11.56 9.08
CA ASN A 139 2.77 -12.82 8.89
C ASN A 139 3.53 -13.24 10.15
N LEU A 140 4.22 -12.29 10.81
CA LEU A 140 4.94 -12.56 12.05
C LEU A 140 3.99 -12.96 13.19
N LYS A 141 2.81 -12.35 13.25
CA LYS A 141 1.77 -12.74 14.22
C LYS A 141 1.27 -14.17 13.95
N ALA A 142 1.02 -14.52 12.69
CA ALA A 142 0.63 -15.87 12.31
C ALA A 142 1.71 -16.91 12.68
N GLU A 143 2.98 -16.58 12.46
CA GLU A 143 4.11 -17.44 12.86
C GLU A 143 4.13 -17.70 14.38
N LEU A 144 3.91 -16.66 15.19
CA LEU A 144 3.79 -16.81 16.65
C LEU A 144 2.61 -17.70 17.07
N GLU A 145 1.45 -17.50 16.44
CA GLU A 145 0.26 -18.31 16.73
C GLU A 145 0.50 -19.79 16.38
N ILE A 146 1.20 -20.07 15.28
CA ILE A 146 1.59 -21.44 14.89
C ILE A 146 2.56 -22.04 15.91
N MET A 147 3.58 -21.31 16.36
CA MET A 147 4.51 -21.78 17.39
C MET A 147 3.79 -22.13 18.70
N ALA A 148 2.87 -21.26 19.13
CA ALA A 148 2.06 -21.49 20.34
C ALA A 148 1.12 -22.71 20.18
N LEU A 149 0.60 -22.94 18.97
CA LEU A 149 -0.20 -24.13 18.67
C LEU A 149 0.66 -25.40 18.72
N HIS A 150 1.89 -25.36 18.19
CA HIS A 150 2.82 -26.48 18.22
C HIS A 150 3.17 -26.89 19.65
N GLN A 151 3.50 -25.93 20.52
CA GLN A 151 3.75 -26.20 21.94
C GLN A 151 2.56 -26.87 22.65
N LYS A 152 1.32 -26.46 22.32
CA LYS A 152 0.10 -27.10 22.87
C LYS A 152 -0.07 -28.53 22.37
N LEU A 153 0.23 -28.79 21.10
CA LEU A 153 0.21 -30.14 20.53
C LEU A 153 1.26 -31.05 21.18
N ASP A 154 2.48 -30.55 21.39
CA ASP A 154 3.54 -31.30 22.08
C ASP A 154 3.14 -31.63 23.51
N ALA A 155 2.55 -30.67 24.23
CA ALA A 155 2.04 -30.90 25.58
C ALA A 155 0.93 -31.95 25.63
N LEU A 156 -0.02 -31.92 24.70
CA LEU A 156 -1.07 -32.94 24.59
C LEU A 156 -0.49 -34.31 24.26
N THR A 157 0.47 -34.37 23.34
CA THR A 157 1.15 -35.62 22.95
C THR A 157 1.91 -36.22 24.13
N ALA A 158 2.61 -35.39 24.92
CA ALA A 158 3.28 -35.82 26.14
C ALA A 158 2.30 -36.33 27.21
N LEU A 159 1.15 -35.67 27.39
CA LEU A 159 0.09 -36.12 28.30
C LEU A 159 -0.51 -37.46 27.87
N LEU A 160 -0.73 -37.67 26.57
CA LEU A 160 -1.21 -38.95 26.03
C LEU A 160 -0.18 -40.06 26.22
N ALA A 161 1.10 -39.80 25.94
CA ALA A 161 2.18 -40.76 26.18
C ALA A 161 2.31 -41.13 27.67
N ALA A 162 2.15 -40.18 28.58
CA ALA A 162 2.14 -40.42 30.02
C ALA A 162 0.91 -41.19 30.51
N ARG A 163 -0.18 -41.23 29.72
CA ARG A 163 -1.42 -41.96 30.03
C ARG A 163 -1.37 -43.43 29.58
N GLU A 164 -0.39 -43.84 28.78
CA GLU A 164 -0.20 -45.24 28.34
C GLU A 164 0.92 -46.03 29.07
N PRO A 165 1.02 -46.07 30.42
CA PRO A 165 1.96 -46.99 31.08
C PRO A 165 1.42 -48.41 31.31
N GLY A 166 0.22 -48.75 30.83
CA GLY A 166 -0.50 -49.98 31.24
C GLY A 166 -0.72 -51.09 30.20
N ALA A 167 -0.34 -50.92 28.93
CA ALA A 167 -0.68 -51.89 27.88
C ALA A 167 0.42 -52.93 27.57
N ALA A 168 1.57 -52.90 28.27
CA ALA A 168 2.74 -53.75 27.96
C ALA A 168 3.09 -54.79 29.04
N THR A 169 2.21 -55.04 30.01
CA THR A 169 2.45 -55.98 31.12
C THR A 169 1.30 -56.97 31.33
N GLU A 170 0.80 -57.58 30.28
CA GLU A 170 0.05 -58.85 30.28
C GLU A 170 0.44 -59.53 28.94
N GLU A 171 0.97 -60.74 28.81
CA GLU A 171 1.07 -61.91 29.69
C GLU A 171 2.16 -62.88 29.09
N PRO A 172 2.48 -64.02 29.73
CA PRO A 172 3.71 -64.81 29.59
C PRO A 172 3.83 -65.76 28.37
#